data_AF-A0A1Y1IEF9-F1
#
_entry.id   AF-A0A1Y1IEF9-F1
#
_cell.length_a   1.000
_cell.length_b   1.000
_cell.length_c   1.000
_cell.angle_alpha   90.00
_cell.angle_beta   90.00
_cell.angle_gamma   90.00
#
_symmetry.space_group_name_H-M   'P 1'
#
loop_
_entity.id
_entity.type
_entity.pdbx_description
1 polymer ?
#
loop_
_entity_poly.entity_id
_entity_poly.type
_entity_poly.pdbx_seq_one_letter_code
_entity_poly.pdbx_strand_id
1 'polypeptide(L)'
;MDGMEGIASAFGGMPFFSPFMMINRSGTCAASRILQLREMGVYSCMVEDKIAKEAQAGDPNFKLRLQCVKAVKRSCDNDNERCCVLWRWQVCEGAAKRESDYGELVFTDTTTTRFLVIETHRRWHESAWEHSRAMAKQLFCLLRYIGYDPEYVRYAVFCADRPEMCAALTNGTEYPKPLEPEHPGPTSFGQIDVSNCTPALTPSTVSKVDVILSRSASVLRSAEASRERSGLTKEGLLEEVVLRSKEGASAKDRAGDPKLVQFCANCESTAEEKHVDKLRRCGRCFIPYYCGVECQRAHYKLHKPYCRQAAG
;
A
#
# COMPACT_ATOMS: atom_id res chain seq x y z
N MET A 1 -18.13 -8.12 -23.02
CA MET A 1 -17.29 -8.91 -22.08
C MET A 1 -16.05 -9.41 -22.83
N ASP A 2 -15.49 -8.58 -23.72
CA ASP A 2 -14.75 -9.09 -24.89
C ASP A 2 -13.25 -9.25 -24.63
N GLY A 3 -12.79 -8.87 -23.43
CA GLY A 3 -11.37 -8.92 -23.05
C GLY A 3 -10.85 -10.32 -22.74
N MET A 4 -11.69 -11.23 -22.23
CA MET A 4 -11.25 -12.59 -21.91
C MET A 4 -11.19 -13.50 -23.14
N GLU A 5 -11.93 -13.21 -24.20
CA GLU A 5 -12.00 -14.07 -25.40
C GLU A 5 -10.65 -14.11 -26.14
N GLY A 6 -9.91 -13.01 -26.16
CA GLY A 6 -8.58 -12.95 -26.79
C GLY A 6 -7.52 -13.79 -26.07
N ILE A 7 -7.53 -13.79 -24.72
CA ILE A 7 -6.58 -14.58 -23.93
C ILE A 7 -7.01 -16.06 -23.88
N ALA A 8 -8.31 -16.33 -23.73
CA ALA A 8 -8.83 -17.69 -23.75
C ALA A 8 -8.61 -18.38 -25.11
N SER A 9 -8.71 -17.65 -26.22
CA SER A 9 -8.49 -18.17 -27.57
C SER A 9 -7.02 -18.57 -27.83
N ALA A 10 -6.05 -17.80 -27.34
CA ALA A 10 -4.63 -18.11 -27.50
C ALA A 10 -4.18 -19.37 -26.73
N PHE A 11 -4.90 -19.77 -25.68
CA PHE A 11 -4.53 -20.88 -24.81
C PHE A 11 -5.55 -22.04 -24.77
N GLY A 12 -6.68 -21.91 -25.47
CA GLY A 12 -7.77 -22.89 -25.47
C GLY A 12 -7.42 -24.27 -26.03
N GLY A 13 -6.27 -24.41 -26.71
CA GLY A 13 -5.76 -25.68 -27.23
C GLY A 13 -4.89 -26.47 -26.26
N MET A 14 -4.52 -25.93 -25.09
CA MET A 14 -3.70 -26.67 -24.11
C MET A 14 -4.60 -27.37 -23.09
N PRO A 15 -4.77 -28.72 -23.16
CA PRO A 15 -5.46 -29.44 -22.11
C PRO A 15 -4.75 -29.18 -20.78
N PHE A 16 -5.53 -28.95 -19.72
CA PHE A 16 -5.09 -28.61 -18.35
C PHE A 16 -4.61 -27.17 -18.09
N PHE A 17 -4.61 -26.28 -19.08
CA PHE A 17 -4.29 -24.88 -18.83
C PHE A 17 -5.50 -24.12 -18.26
N SER A 18 -5.51 -23.88 -16.94
CA SER A 18 -6.49 -22.97 -16.33
C SER A 18 -5.98 -21.53 -16.47
N PRO A 19 -6.74 -20.61 -17.10
CA PRO A 19 -6.37 -19.19 -17.19
C PRO A 19 -6.04 -18.56 -15.83
N PHE A 20 -6.58 -19.13 -14.74
CA PHE A 20 -6.33 -18.71 -13.37
C PHE A 20 -4.90 -18.99 -12.88
N MET A 21 -4.14 -19.89 -13.53
CA MET A 21 -2.73 -20.16 -13.17
C MET A 21 -1.79 -19.02 -13.52
N MET A 22 -2.20 -18.06 -14.36
CA MET A 22 -1.41 -16.87 -14.69
C MET A 22 -1.65 -15.68 -13.76
N ILE A 23 -2.58 -15.78 -12.80
CA ILE A 23 -2.81 -14.69 -11.85
C ILE A 23 -1.69 -14.67 -10.83
N ASN A 24 -0.77 -13.72 -10.99
CA ASN A 24 0.32 -13.51 -10.04
C ASN A 24 -0.23 -12.99 -8.70
N ARG A 25 -0.65 -13.91 -7.82
CA ARG A 25 -1.15 -13.60 -6.46
C ARG A 25 -0.06 -12.99 -5.55
N SER A 26 1.21 -13.06 -5.95
CA SER A 26 2.37 -12.48 -5.28
C SER A 26 2.71 -11.06 -5.70
N GLY A 27 2.11 -10.54 -6.78
CA GLY A 27 2.45 -9.22 -7.28
C GLY A 27 2.22 -8.15 -6.23
N THR A 28 3.27 -7.38 -5.91
CA THR A 28 3.23 -6.25 -4.98
C THR A 28 2.93 -4.93 -5.68
N CYS A 29 2.91 -4.90 -7.02
CA CYS A 29 2.58 -3.70 -7.80
C CYS A 29 1.07 -3.43 -7.79
N ALA A 30 0.63 -2.40 -7.05
CA ALA A 30 -0.78 -2.04 -6.96
C ALA A 30 -1.36 -1.67 -8.32
N ALA A 31 -0.64 -0.92 -9.17
CA ALA A 31 -1.11 -0.58 -10.51
C ALA A 31 -1.49 -1.84 -11.31
N SER A 32 -0.59 -2.81 -11.43
CA SER A 32 -0.86 -4.06 -12.15
C SER A 32 -2.03 -4.83 -11.55
N ARG A 33 -2.14 -4.86 -10.22
CA ARG A 33 -3.20 -5.59 -9.52
C ARG A 33 -4.56 -4.94 -9.63
N ILE A 34 -4.65 -3.61 -9.60
CA ILE A 34 -5.92 -2.92 -9.79
C ILE A 34 -6.42 -3.05 -11.23
N LEU A 35 -5.50 -3.16 -12.19
CA LEU A 35 -5.87 -3.49 -13.57
C LEU A 35 -6.42 -4.93 -13.67
N GLN A 36 -5.80 -5.89 -12.98
CA GLN A 36 -6.35 -7.25 -12.87
C GLN A 36 -7.73 -7.26 -12.22
N LEU A 37 -7.97 -6.46 -11.18
CA LEU A 37 -9.30 -6.31 -10.56
C LEU A 37 -10.34 -5.88 -11.59
N ARG A 38 -9.98 -4.98 -12.50
CA ARG A 38 -10.87 -4.48 -13.55
C ARG A 38 -11.25 -5.55 -14.55
N GLU A 39 -10.25 -6.33 -14.98
CA GLU A 39 -10.43 -7.33 -16.05
C GLU A 39 -11.01 -8.64 -15.55
N MET A 40 -10.68 -9.04 -14.32
CA MET A 40 -10.96 -10.38 -13.78
C MET A 40 -11.99 -10.40 -12.66
N GLY A 41 -12.37 -9.23 -12.15
CA GLY A 41 -13.24 -9.09 -10.99
C GLY A 41 -12.53 -9.33 -9.65
N VAL A 42 -13.22 -8.94 -8.58
CA VAL A 42 -12.68 -8.89 -7.22
C VAL A 42 -12.27 -10.27 -6.70
N TYR A 43 -13.12 -11.29 -6.87
CA TYR A 43 -12.88 -12.64 -6.36
C TYR A 43 -11.66 -13.33 -6.97
N SER A 44 -11.32 -13.00 -8.22
CA SER A 44 -10.12 -13.53 -8.90
C SER A 44 -8.81 -12.99 -8.32
N CYS A 45 -8.87 -11.83 -7.65
CA CYS A 45 -7.70 -11.12 -7.13
C CYS A 45 -7.52 -11.24 -5.61
N MET A 46 -8.41 -11.97 -4.94
CA MET A 46 -8.35 -12.25 -3.50
C MET A 46 -6.99 -12.81 -3.06
N VAL A 47 -6.48 -12.29 -1.95
CA VAL A 47 -5.18 -12.69 -1.36
C VAL A 47 -5.33 -13.40 -0.02
N GLU A 48 -6.55 -13.64 0.45
CA GLU A 48 -6.83 -14.25 1.76
C GLU A 48 -6.25 -15.65 1.90
N ASP A 49 -6.38 -16.51 0.90
CA ASP A 49 -5.82 -17.88 0.92
C ASP A 49 -4.31 -17.84 1.14
N LYS A 50 -3.64 -16.87 0.51
CA LYS A 50 -2.21 -16.69 0.65
C LYS A 50 -1.86 -16.22 2.05
N ILE A 51 -2.56 -15.21 2.57
CA ILE A 51 -2.36 -14.72 3.93
C ILE A 51 -2.59 -15.85 4.95
N ALA A 52 -3.62 -16.67 4.76
CA ALA A 52 -3.94 -17.79 5.62
C ALA A 52 -2.84 -18.87 5.60
N LYS A 53 -2.33 -19.23 4.41
CA LYS A 53 -1.25 -20.21 4.26
C LYS A 53 0.03 -19.77 4.97
N GLU A 54 0.45 -18.52 4.77
CA GLU A 54 1.66 -17.98 5.42
C GLU A 54 1.48 -17.83 6.94
N ALA A 55 0.27 -17.52 7.40
CA ALA A 55 -0.04 -17.49 8.83
C ALA A 55 0.05 -18.88 9.48
N GLN A 56 -0.38 -19.93 8.76
CA GLN A 56 -0.24 -21.33 9.20
C GLN A 56 1.23 -21.76 9.24
N ALA A 57 2.07 -21.23 8.35
CA ALA A 57 3.52 -21.45 8.38
C ALA A 57 4.22 -20.81 9.60
N GLY A 58 3.49 -20.03 10.40
CA GLY A 58 3.95 -19.54 11.70
C GLY A 58 4.41 -18.09 11.71
N ASP A 59 4.41 -17.38 10.58
CA ASP A 59 4.86 -15.99 10.53
C ASP A 59 3.93 -15.09 11.37
N PRO A 60 4.44 -14.45 12.44
CA PRO A 60 3.66 -13.57 13.31
C PRO A 60 3.02 -12.37 12.59
N ASN A 61 3.65 -11.81 11.54
CA ASN A 61 3.07 -10.70 10.78
C ASN A 61 1.88 -11.18 9.94
N PHE A 62 1.98 -12.38 9.35
CA PHE A 62 0.83 -12.96 8.64
C PHE A 62 -0.30 -13.38 9.56
N LYS A 63 0.00 -13.86 10.78
CA LYS A 63 -1.03 -14.09 11.80
C LYS A 63 -1.80 -12.81 12.12
N LEU A 64 -1.09 -11.69 12.28
CA LEU A 64 -1.72 -10.40 12.52
C LEU A 64 -2.59 -9.95 11.33
N ARG A 65 -2.08 -10.05 10.10
CA ARG A 65 -2.85 -9.75 8.88
C ARG A 65 -4.09 -10.64 8.77
N LEU A 66 -3.98 -11.93 9.07
CA LEU A 66 -5.12 -12.85 9.05
C LEU A 66 -6.18 -12.46 10.10
N GLN A 67 -5.76 -12.03 11.29
CA GLN A 67 -6.68 -11.50 12.31
C GLN A 67 -7.41 -10.25 11.80
N CYS A 68 -6.68 -9.33 11.17
CA CYS A 68 -7.25 -8.14 10.53
C CYS A 68 -8.27 -8.51 9.45
N VAL A 69 -7.93 -9.39 8.51
CA VAL A 69 -8.84 -9.90 7.47
C VAL A 69 -10.12 -10.48 8.09
N LYS A 70 -9.99 -11.31 9.13
CA LYS A 70 -11.14 -11.88 9.84
C LYS A 70 -11.97 -10.83 10.59
N ALA A 71 -11.35 -9.76 11.08
CA ALA A 71 -12.06 -8.66 11.73
C ALA A 71 -12.88 -7.86 10.70
N VAL A 72 -12.29 -7.50 9.57
CA VAL A 72 -12.99 -6.80 8.48
C VAL A 72 -14.14 -7.65 7.94
N LYS A 73 -13.94 -8.95 7.71
CA LYS A 73 -15.03 -9.81 7.22
C LYS A 73 -16.20 -9.95 8.19
N ARG A 74 -15.93 -9.98 9.50
CA ARG A 74 -16.98 -10.01 10.53
C ARG A 74 -17.78 -8.71 10.63
N SER A 75 -17.24 -7.61 10.11
CA SER A 75 -17.88 -6.30 10.16
C SER A 75 -18.69 -5.93 8.92
N CYS A 76 -18.60 -6.77 7.89
CA CYS A 76 -19.36 -6.60 6.68
C CYS A 76 -20.72 -7.26 6.87
N ASP A 77 -21.79 -6.50 6.69
CA ASP A 77 -23.12 -7.06 6.45
C ASP A 77 -23.13 -7.79 5.09
N ASN A 78 -24.12 -8.66 4.87
CA ASN A 78 -24.21 -9.48 3.65
C ASN A 78 -24.15 -8.65 2.35
N ASP A 79 -24.62 -7.40 2.36
CA ASP A 79 -24.64 -6.52 1.18
C ASP A 79 -23.33 -5.73 0.98
N ASN A 80 -22.40 -5.77 1.94
CA ASN A 80 -21.16 -4.99 1.96
C ASN A 80 -19.93 -5.89 2.02
N GLU A 81 -19.95 -7.04 1.35
CA GLU A 81 -18.80 -7.96 1.34
C GLU A 81 -17.52 -7.23 0.87
N ARG A 82 -16.49 -7.27 1.71
CA ARG A 82 -15.16 -6.75 1.40
C ARG A 82 -14.16 -7.87 1.17
N CYS A 83 -13.49 -7.79 0.04
CA CYS A 83 -12.44 -8.73 -0.34
C CYS A 83 -11.06 -8.10 -0.15
N CYS A 84 -10.12 -8.85 0.42
CA CYS A 84 -8.74 -8.41 0.52
C CYS A 84 -8.04 -8.67 -0.82
N VAL A 85 -7.66 -7.61 -1.53
CA VAL A 85 -7.17 -7.69 -2.92
C VAL A 85 -5.67 -7.38 -3.07
N LEU A 86 -5.08 -6.72 -2.08
CA LEU A 86 -3.65 -6.43 -2.03
C LEU A 86 -3.09 -6.68 -0.65
N TRP A 87 -1.83 -7.11 -0.61
CA TRP A 87 -1.02 -7.14 0.59
C TRP A 87 0.43 -6.77 0.26
N ARG A 88 1.14 -6.12 1.19
CA ARG A 88 2.53 -5.69 1.04
C ARG A 88 2.78 -5.02 -0.32
N TRP A 89 1.97 -4.03 -0.65
CA TRP A 89 1.92 -3.44 -1.98
C TRP A 89 2.75 -2.16 -2.08
N GLN A 90 3.16 -1.83 -3.29
CA GLN A 90 3.79 -0.56 -3.67
C GLN A 90 3.05 -0.02 -4.91
N VAL A 91 2.95 1.30 -5.07
CA VAL A 91 2.15 1.89 -6.17
C VAL A 91 2.57 1.33 -7.54
N CYS A 92 3.87 1.25 -7.78
CA CYS A 92 4.48 0.59 -8.93
C CYS A 92 5.77 -0.12 -8.51
N GLU A 93 6.28 -1.02 -9.35
CA GLU A 93 7.49 -1.77 -9.03
C GLU A 93 8.71 -0.85 -8.80
N GLY A 94 9.39 -1.09 -7.69
CA GLY A 94 10.52 -0.29 -7.22
C GLY A 94 10.15 1.11 -6.72
N ALA A 95 8.87 1.37 -6.41
CA ALA A 95 8.47 2.57 -5.67
C ALA A 95 8.83 2.48 -4.19
N ALA A 96 8.68 1.29 -3.59
CA ALA A 96 9.10 1.04 -2.23
C ALA A 96 10.62 0.87 -2.18
N LYS A 97 11.31 1.71 -1.39
CA LYS A 97 12.76 1.62 -1.16
C LYS A 97 13.07 0.95 0.18
N ARG A 98 12.10 0.93 1.09
CA ARG A 98 12.17 0.40 2.46
C ARG A 98 10.98 -0.51 2.73
N GLU A 99 11.09 -1.35 3.76
CA GLU A 99 9.98 -2.19 4.21
C GLU A 99 8.77 -1.37 4.68
N SER A 100 9.04 -0.21 5.28
CA SER A 100 7.99 0.75 5.66
C SER A 100 7.29 1.42 4.49
N ASP A 101 7.83 1.35 3.26
CA ASP A 101 7.21 2.01 2.11
C ASP A 101 6.15 1.12 1.43
N TYR A 102 5.93 -0.10 1.96
CA TYR A 102 4.88 -0.99 1.49
C TYR A 102 3.58 -0.68 2.23
N GLY A 103 2.47 -0.61 1.49
CA GLY A 103 1.14 -0.66 2.07
C GLY A 103 0.81 -2.09 2.52
N GLU A 104 0.08 -2.22 3.62
CA GLU A 104 -0.09 -3.52 4.29
C GLU A 104 -1.24 -4.34 3.73
N LEU A 105 -2.48 -3.87 3.81
CA LEU A 105 -3.67 -4.55 3.29
C LEU A 105 -4.58 -3.56 2.57
N VAL A 106 -5.14 -3.96 1.43
CA VAL A 106 -6.21 -3.23 0.75
C VAL A 106 -7.42 -4.12 0.58
N PHE A 107 -8.56 -3.60 0.98
CA PHE A 107 -9.86 -4.19 0.77
C PHE A 107 -10.66 -3.35 -0.21
N THR A 108 -11.55 -4.00 -0.95
CA THR A 108 -12.52 -3.32 -1.82
C THR A 108 -13.86 -4.06 -1.81
N ASP A 109 -14.93 -3.35 -2.11
CA ASP A 109 -16.23 -3.93 -2.36
C ASP A 109 -16.32 -4.51 -3.79
N THR A 110 -17.42 -5.21 -4.08
CA THR A 110 -17.64 -5.83 -5.40
C THR A 110 -17.83 -4.81 -6.52
N THR A 111 -18.25 -3.58 -6.19
CA THR A 111 -18.38 -2.48 -7.15
C THR A 111 -17.04 -1.80 -7.46
N THR A 112 -15.99 -2.06 -6.67
CA THR A 112 -14.67 -1.43 -6.79
C THR A 112 -14.71 0.10 -6.76
N THR A 113 -15.71 0.65 -6.06
CA THR A 113 -15.86 2.10 -5.85
C THR A 113 -15.43 2.50 -4.45
N ARG A 114 -15.41 1.56 -3.50
CA ARG A 114 -15.05 1.83 -2.10
C ARG A 114 -13.85 0.98 -1.72
N PHE A 115 -12.79 1.64 -1.25
CA PHE A 115 -11.57 0.96 -0.82
C PHE A 115 -11.28 1.23 0.65
N LEU A 116 -10.59 0.29 1.29
CA LEU A 116 -10.12 0.40 2.67
C LEU A 116 -8.67 -0.07 2.75
N VAL A 117 -7.77 0.84 3.15
CA VAL A 117 -6.36 0.55 3.45
C VAL A 117 -6.23 0.30 4.94
N ILE A 118 -5.64 -0.83 5.33
CA ILE A 118 -5.36 -1.10 6.75
C ILE A 118 -3.88 -1.38 6.92
N GLU A 119 -3.25 -0.62 7.82
CA GLU A 119 -1.88 -0.85 8.25
C GLU A 119 -1.84 -1.71 9.50
N THR A 120 -1.10 -2.81 9.48
CA THR A 120 -1.06 -3.76 10.58
C THR A 120 0.24 -3.63 11.37
N HIS A 121 0.14 -3.41 12.69
CA HIS A 121 1.29 -3.26 13.57
C HIS A 121 1.17 -4.13 14.81
N ARG A 122 2.31 -4.62 15.33
CA ARG A 122 2.32 -5.32 16.62
C ARG A 122 2.16 -4.37 17.80
N ARG A 123 2.67 -3.15 17.64
CA ARG A 123 2.61 -2.08 18.65
C ARG A 123 2.12 -0.80 18.02
N TRP A 124 1.24 -0.11 18.73
CA TRP A 124 0.81 1.22 18.34
C TRP A 124 1.98 2.20 18.26
N HIS A 125 1.95 3.07 17.27
CA HIS A 125 2.81 4.23 17.17
C HIS A 125 2.09 5.34 16.40
N GLU A 126 2.34 6.58 16.80
CA GLU A 126 1.61 7.74 16.29
C GLU A 126 1.80 7.95 14.79
N SER A 127 2.99 7.65 14.25
CA SER A 127 3.25 7.79 12.81
C SER A 127 2.57 6.74 11.93
N ALA A 128 2.01 5.66 12.50
CA ALA A 128 1.26 4.66 11.73
C ALA A 128 0.06 5.30 11.04
N TRP A 129 -0.62 6.21 11.74
CA TRP A 129 -1.79 6.89 11.21
C TRP A 129 -1.46 7.74 9.98
N GLU A 130 -0.42 8.56 10.07
CA GLU A 130 0.00 9.41 8.95
C GLU A 130 0.55 8.58 7.79
N HIS A 131 1.19 7.44 8.07
CA HIS A 131 1.62 6.53 7.03
C HIS A 131 0.43 5.89 6.29
N SER A 132 -0.55 5.35 7.03
CA SER A 132 -1.80 4.83 6.49
C SER A 132 -2.54 5.88 5.64
N ARG A 133 -2.60 7.12 6.12
CA ARG A 133 -3.18 8.25 5.39
C ARG A 133 -2.45 8.51 4.07
N ALA A 134 -1.12 8.53 4.09
CA ALA A 134 -0.31 8.72 2.89
C ALA A 134 -0.52 7.59 1.87
N MET A 135 -0.59 6.33 2.32
CA MET A 135 -0.88 5.18 1.47
C MET A 135 -2.27 5.25 0.84
N ALA A 136 -3.29 5.65 1.61
CA ALA A 136 -4.64 5.84 1.09
C ALA A 136 -4.73 6.96 0.06
N LYS A 137 -4.05 8.09 0.27
CA LYS A 137 -3.94 9.16 -0.72
C LYS A 137 -3.29 8.68 -2.02
N GLN A 138 -2.18 7.94 -1.92
CA GLN A 138 -1.51 7.37 -3.09
C GLN A 138 -2.41 6.38 -3.83
N LEU A 139 -3.14 5.51 -3.11
CA LEU A 139 -4.08 4.58 -3.72
C LEU A 139 -5.23 5.31 -4.42
N PHE A 140 -5.83 6.31 -3.77
CA PHE A 140 -6.90 7.13 -4.36
C PHE A 140 -6.44 7.81 -5.66
N CYS A 141 -5.28 8.46 -5.63
CA CYS A 141 -4.68 9.06 -6.81
C CYS A 141 -4.39 8.04 -7.91
N LEU A 142 -3.87 6.85 -7.55
CA LEU A 142 -3.61 5.76 -8.50
C LEU A 142 -4.90 5.26 -9.16
N LEU A 143 -5.95 5.04 -8.38
CA LEU A 143 -7.27 4.60 -8.85
C LEU A 143 -7.85 5.57 -9.87
N ARG A 144 -7.88 6.87 -9.54
CA ARG A 144 -8.32 7.90 -10.48
C ARG A 144 -7.44 7.95 -11.72
N TYR A 145 -6.13 7.88 -11.54
CA TYR A 145 -5.18 7.93 -12.66
C TYR A 145 -5.42 6.81 -13.69
N ILE A 146 -5.69 5.58 -13.25
CA ILE A 146 -5.96 4.43 -14.13
C ILE A 146 -7.44 4.33 -14.56
N GLY A 147 -8.24 5.36 -14.27
CA GLY A 147 -9.62 5.50 -14.75
C GLY A 147 -10.62 4.65 -13.98
N TYR A 148 -10.44 4.50 -12.67
CA TYR A 148 -11.53 4.21 -11.74
C TYR A 148 -12.16 5.52 -11.26
N ASP A 149 -13.38 5.44 -10.77
CA ASP A 149 -14.08 6.53 -10.10
C ASP A 149 -14.39 6.13 -8.65
N PRO A 150 -13.36 6.09 -7.77
CA PRO A 150 -13.57 5.70 -6.39
C PRO A 150 -14.42 6.75 -5.67
N GLU A 151 -15.48 6.30 -4.99
CA GLU A 151 -16.27 7.13 -4.08
C GLU A 151 -15.38 7.62 -2.92
N TYR A 152 -14.60 6.69 -2.36
CA TYR A 152 -13.60 7.00 -1.34
C TYR A 152 -12.57 5.88 -1.18
N VAL A 153 -11.42 6.23 -0.58
CA VAL A 153 -10.47 5.31 0.04
C VAL A 153 -10.40 5.64 1.53
N ARG A 154 -10.90 4.73 2.37
CA ARG A 154 -10.73 4.82 3.82
C ARG A 154 -9.41 4.25 4.26
N TYR A 155 -8.96 4.67 5.43
CA TYR A 155 -7.79 4.09 6.07
C TYR A 155 -7.95 3.93 7.57
N ALA A 156 -7.28 2.91 8.10
CA ALA A 156 -7.24 2.61 9.53
C ALA A 156 -5.91 1.92 9.88
N VAL A 157 -5.61 1.86 11.17
CA VAL A 157 -4.49 1.13 11.72
C VAL A 157 -5.01 -0.02 12.57
N PHE A 158 -4.46 -1.21 12.39
CA PHE A 158 -4.78 -2.41 13.15
C PHE A 158 -3.60 -2.81 14.04
N CYS A 159 -3.75 -2.65 15.35
CA CYS A 159 -2.70 -2.91 16.33
C CYS A 159 -3.03 -4.10 17.24
N ALA A 160 -2.09 -5.04 17.37
CA ALA A 160 -2.27 -6.24 18.19
C ALA A 160 -2.44 -5.94 19.69
N ASP A 161 -1.77 -4.89 20.18
CA ASP A 161 -1.77 -4.44 21.57
C ASP A 161 -2.91 -3.45 21.90
N ARG A 162 -3.76 -3.13 20.91
CA ARG A 162 -4.91 -2.22 21.06
C ARG A 162 -6.19 -2.89 20.51
N PRO A 163 -6.71 -3.94 21.18
CA PRO A 163 -7.86 -4.71 20.68
C PRO A 163 -9.14 -3.87 20.51
N GLU A 164 -9.26 -2.74 21.21
CA GLU A 164 -10.37 -1.80 21.02
C GLU A 164 -10.39 -1.17 19.63
N MET A 165 -9.23 -0.97 19.00
CA MET A 165 -9.13 -0.52 17.60
C MET A 165 -9.66 -1.58 16.65
N CYS A 166 -9.38 -2.84 16.97
CA CYS A 166 -9.87 -3.99 16.22
C CYS A 166 -11.41 -4.10 16.34
N ALA A 167 -11.97 -3.78 17.51
CA ALA A 167 -13.42 -3.80 17.73
C ALA A 167 -14.15 -2.67 16.98
N ALA A 168 -13.50 -1.52 16.79
CA ALA A 168 -14.05 -0.44 15.97
C ALA A 168 -14.17 -0.82 14.48
N LEU A 169 -13.31 -1.73 14.00
CA LEU A 169 -13.50 -2.33 12.68
C LEU A 169 -14.75 -3.21 12.63
N THR A 170 -15.14 -3.87 13.73
CA THR A 170 -16.20 -4.91 13.79
C THR A 170 -17.60 -4.42 14.07
N ASN A 171 -17.77 -3.34 14.84
CA ASN A 171 -19.08 -2.93 15.36
C ASN A 171 -19.89 -2.06 14.37
N GLY A 172 -19.69 -2.25 13.07
CA GLY A 172 -20.31 -1.45 12.02
C GLY A 172 -21.83 -1.58 11.99
N THR A 173 -22.51 -0.45 12.04
CA THR A 173 -23.77 -0.23 11.30
C THR A 173 -23.81 1.18 10.72
N GLU A 174 -23.18 2.15 11.40
CA GLU A 174 -22.87 3.46 10.81
C GLU A 174 -21.39 3.75 11.02
N TYR A 175 -20.66 3.93 9.92
CA TYR A 175 -19.31 4.43 10.01
C TYR A 175 -19.38 5.81 10.65
N PRO A 176 -18.63 6.07 11.72
CA PRO A 176 -18.64 7.38 12.33
C PRO A 176 -18.35 8.41 11.24
N LYS A 177 -19.17 9.46 11.17
CA LYS A 177 -18.89 10.62 10.31
C LYS A 177 -17.42 10.99 10.48
N PRO A 178 -16.71 11.37 9.39
CA PRO A 178 -15.31 11.77 9.46
C PRO A 178 -15.13 12.72 10.66
N LEU A 179 -14.37 12.28 11.66
CA LEU A 179 -14.12 13.11 12.82
C LEU A 179 -13.25 14.29 12.36
N GLU A 180 -13.57 15.48 12.90
CA GLU A 180 -12.77 16.69 12.73
C GLU A 180 -11.27 16.39 13.03
N PRO A 181 -10.35 17.01 12.28
CA PRO A 181 -8.96 16.56 12.13
C PRO A 181 -8.08 16.65 13.37
N GLU A 182 -8.57 17.15 14.50
CA GLU A 182 -7.68 17.57 15.57
C GLU A 182 -6.99 16.39 16.27
N HIS A 183 -7.65 15.27 16.57
CA HIS A 183 -6.96 14.02 16.97
C HIS A 183 -7.87 12.80 16.78
N PRO A 184 -7.72 12.02 15.70
CA PRO A 184 -8.47 10.78 15.54
C PRO A 184 -8.12 9.84 16.69
N GLY A 185 -9.09 9.62 17.58
CA GLY A 185 -8.97 8.59 18.61
C GLY A 185 -8.67 7.22 17.98
N PRO A 186 -8.12 6.27 18.75
CA PRO A 186 -7.67 4.97 18.26
C PRO A 186 -8.76 4.17 17.50
N THR A 187 -10.03 4.51 17.67
CA THR A 187 -11.19 3.83 17.05
C THR A 187 -11.71 4.48 15.78
N SER A 188 -11.00 5.43 15.18
CA SER A 188 -11.49 6.19 14.03
C SER A 188 -10.95 5.69 12.69
N PHE A 189 -11.72 5.92 11.64
CA PHE A 189 -11.27 5.78 10.25
C PHE A 189 -10.98 7.17 9.69
N GLY A 190 -9.92 7.28 8.91
CA GLY A 190 -9.77 8.40 8.01
C GLY A 190 -10.39 8.08 6.65
N GLN A 191 -10.73 9.11 5.89
CA GLN A 191 -11.31 8.97 4.56
C GLN A 191 -10.64 9.95 3.59
N ILE A 192 -10.26 9.44 2.41
CA ILE A 192 -9.86 10.23 1.26
C ILE A 192 -10.94 10.11 0.20
N ASP A 193 -11.45 11.23 -0.29
CA ASP A 193 -12.42 11.32 -1.38
C ASP A 193 -12.08 12.53 -2.28
N VAL A 194 -12.91 12.78 -3.29
CA VAL A 194 -12.69 13.86 -4.26
C VAL A 194 -12.58 15.24 -3.57
N SER A 195 -13.28 15.46 -2.45
CA SER A 195 -13.32 16.77 -1.78
C SER A 195 -12.06 17.10 -0.99
N ASN A 196 -11.33 16.09 -0.54
CA ASN A 196 -10.16 16.26 0.34
C ASN A 196 -8.87 15.60 -0.20
N CYS A 197 -8.93 15.04 -1.41
CA CYS A 197 -7.76 14.46 -2.05
C CYS A 197 -6.75 15.54 -2.41
N THR A 198 -5.49 15.26 -2.08
CA THR A 198 -4.34 16.05 -2.51
C THR A 198 -3.47 15.19 -3.42
N PRO A 199 -2.88 15.74 -4.50
CA PRO A 199 -1.98 15.00 -5.37
C PRO A 199 -0.93 14.23 -4.58
N ALA A 200 -0.70 12.95 -4.91
CA ALA A 200 0.18 12.07 -4.12
C ALA A 200 1.11 11.20 -4.98
N LEU A 201 0.97 11.20 -6.31
CA LEU A 201 1.84 10.44 -7.21
C LEU A 201 3.04 11.28 -7.63
N THR A 202 4.21 10.65 -7.74
CA THR A 202 5.39 11.32 -8.32
C THR A 202 5.38 11.19 -9.85
N PRO A 203 6.03 12.10 -10.60
CA PRO A 203 6.19 11.95 -12.05
C PRO A 203 6.80 10.61 -12.46
N SER A 204 7.80 10.12 -11.70
CA SER A 204 8.42 8.81 -11.95
C SER A 204 7.44 7.65 -11.76
N THR A 205 6.59 7.73 -10.72
CA THR A 205 5.53 6.74 -10.48
C THR A 205 4.56 6.70 -11.65
N VAL A 206 4.12 7.87 -12.12
CA VAL A 206 3.21 8.01 -13.27
C VAL A 206 3.81 7.39 -14.53
N SER A 207 5.06 7.71 -14.87
CA SER A 207 5.71 7.12 -16.05
C SER A 207 5.75 5.60 -15.99
N LYS A 208 6.01 5.02 -14.82
CA LYS A 208 5.97 3.56 -14.62
C LYS A 208 4.56 2.99 -14.78
N VAL A 209 3.54 3.68 -14.29
CA VAL A 209 2.13 3.27 -14.47
C VAL A 209 1.73 3.34 -15.94
N ASP A 210 2.14 4.38 -16.67
CA ASP A 210 1.91 4.49 -18.12
C ASP A 210 2.52 3.30 -18.89
N VAL A 211 3.72 2.84 -18.51
CA VAL A 211 4.34 1.64 -19.08
C VAL A 211 3.55 0.37 -18.77
N ILE A 212 2.86 0.30 -17.62
CA ILE A 212 1.99 -0.84 -17.30
C ILE A 212 0.71 -0.76 -18.13
N LEU A 213 0.09 0.41 -18.24
CA LEU A 213 -1.13 0.63 -19.02
C LEU A 213 -0.92 0.33 -20.51
N SER A 214 0.22 0.69 -21.08
CA SER A 214 0.52 0.47 -22.50
C SER A 214 0.66 -1.01 -22.88
N ARG A 215 0.81 -1.92 -21.90
CA ARG A 215 0.86 -3.38 -22.14
C ARG A 215 -0.49 -3.98 -22.47
N SER A 216 -1.59 -3.31 -22.13
CA SER A 216 -2.96 -3.79 -22.39
C SER A 216 -3.80 -2.71 -23.05
N ALA A 217 -4.04 -2.86 -24.36
CA ALA A 217 -4.82 -1.91 -25.13
C ALA A 217 -6.28 -1.83 -24.65
N SER A 218 -6.86 -2.93 -24.15
CA SER A 218 -8.20 -2.95 -23.54
C SER A 218 -8.25 -2.09 -22.28
N VAL A 219 -7.26 -2.25 -21.39
CA VAL A 219 -7.13 -1.45 -20.18
C VAL A 219 -6.96 0.02 -20.51
N LEU A 220 -6.05 0.35 -21.44
CA LEU A 220 -5.78 1.73 -21.82
C LEU A 220 -7.05 2.41 -22.33
N ARG A 221 -7.77 1.77 -23.27
CA ARG A 221 -9.05 2.29 -23.78
C ARG A 221 -10.09 2.45 -22.68
N SER A 222 -10.18 1.49 -21.75
CA SER A 222 -11.13 1.58 -20.64
C SER A 222 -10.78 2.70 -19.66
N ALA A 223 -9.48 2.94 -19.42
CA ALA A 223 -9.00 4.04 -18.60
C ALA A 223 -9.32 5.38 -19.29
N GLU A 224 -9.00 5.52 -20.57
CA GLU A 224 -9.29 6.70 -21.40
C GLU A 224 -10.79 7.01 -21.45
N ALA A 225 -11.64 6.01 -21.72
CA ALA A 225 -13.09 6.20 -21.71
C ALA A 225 -13.63 6.63 -20.34
N SER A 226 -12.99 6.21 -19.25
CA SER A 226 -13.38 6.68 -17.91
C SER A 226 -12.94 8.11 -17.63
N ARG A 227 -11.77 8.51 -18.15
CA ARG A 227 -11.29 9.91 -18.08
C ARG A 227 -12.18 10.84 -18.91
N GLU A 228 -12.63 10.38 -20.07
CA GLU A 228 -13.57 11.12 -20.93
C GLU A 228 -14.92 11.33 -20.23
N ARG A 229 -15.46 10.28 -19.57
CA ARG A 229 -16.70 10.41 -18.78
C ARG A 229 -16.59 11.39 -17.61
N SER A 230 -15.42 11.52 -17.00
CA SER A 230 -15.20 12.50 -15.94
C SER A 230 -14.91 13.91 -16.47
N GLY A 231 -14.84 14.10 -17.80
CA GLY A 231 -14.55 15.39 -18.43
C GLY A 231 -13.11 15.86 -18.21
N LEU A 232 -12.21 14.98 -17.76
CA LEU A 232 -10.83 15.32 -17.46
C LEU A 232 -9.92 14.84 -18.59
N THR A 233 -9.13 15.78 -19.13
CA THR A 233 -8.02 15.44 -20.04
C THR A 233 -6.94 14.66 -19.28
N LYS A 234 -6.05 13.97 -20.00
CA LYS A 234 -4.89 13.30 -19.38
C LYS A 234 -4.06 14.32 -18.58
N GLU A 235 -3.91 15.53 -19.12
CA GLU A 235 -3.21 16.64 -18.49
C GLU A 235 -3.92 17.11 -17.23
N GLY A 236 -5.24 17.33 -17.27
CA GLY A 236 -6.01 17.73 -16.09
C GLY A 236 -5.96 16.69 -14.97
N LEU A 237 -5.99 15.40 -15.33
CA LEU A 237 -5.82 14.32 -14.37
C LEU A 237 -4.41 14.29 -13.77
N LEU A 238 -3.37 14.51 -14.58
CA LEU A 238 -2.00 14.63 -14.09
C LEU A 238 -1.87 15.79 -13.11
N GLU A 239 -2.51 16.93 -13.38
CA GLU A 239 -2.51 18.06 -12.45
C GLU A 239 -3.19 17.75 -11.11
N GLU A 240 -4.23 16.93 -11.13
CA GLU A 240 -5.00 16.53 -9.94
C GLU A 240 -4.26 15.47 -9.09
N VAL A 241 -3.55 14.53 -9.71
CA VAL A 241 -2.96 13.38 -9.00
C VAL A 241 -1.46 13.46 -8.81
N VAL A 242 -0.74 14.25 -9.61
CA VAL A 242 0.72 14.34 -9.55
C VAL A 242 1.17 15.44 -8.60
N LEU A 243 2.02 15.07 -7.65
CA LEU A 243 2.79 16.00 -6.84
C LEU A 243 3.62 16.87 -7.79
N ARG A 244 3.15 18.11 -7.99
CA ARG A 244 3.97 19.13 -8.63
C ARG A 244 5.22 19.28 -7.77
N SER A 245 6.38 19.21 -8.41
CA SER A 245 7.63 19.67 -7.82
C SER A 245 7.45 21.16 -7.52
N LYS A 246 6.84 21.51 -6.39
CA LYS A 246 6.84 22.90 -5.95
C LYS A 246 8.31 23.24 -5.77
N GLU A 247 8.81 24.16 -6.57
CA GLU A 247 9.94 24.98 -6.21
C GLU A 247 9.56 25.65 -4.87
N GLY A 248 9.94 25.03 -3.75
CA GLY A 248 9.50 25.43 -2.42
C GLY A 248 8.62 24.44 -1.65
N ALA A 249 8.38 23.20 -2.13
CA ALA A 249 7.94 22.14 -1.23
C ALA A 249 9.05 21.92 -0.20
N SER A 250 8.79 22.41 1.01
CA SER A 250 9.59 22.14 2.20
C SER A 250 9.89 20.65 2.25
N ALA A 251 11.10 20.26 2.67
CA ALA A 251 11.46 18.85 2.86
C ALA A 251 10.43 18.07 3.72
N LYS A 252 9.61 18.79 4.51
CA LYS A 252 8.51 18.24 5.31
C LYS A 252 7.27 17.78 4.50
N ASP A 253 7.02 18.32 3.30
CA ASP A 253 5.80 18.02 2.53
C ASP A 253 5.93 16.76 1.65
N ARG A 254 7.13 16.18 1.59
CA ARG A 254 7.31 14.83 1.07
C ARG A 254 6.74 13.87 2.11
N ALA A 255 5.44 13.60 2.03
CA ALA A 255 4.80 12.47 2.70
C ALA A 255 5.57 11.19 2.31
N GLY A 256 6.54 10.80 3.14
CA GLY A 256 7.58 9.84 2.79
C GLY A 256 8.96 10.11 3.43
N ASP A 257 9.18 11.33 3.95
CA ASP A 257 10.22 11.59 4.95
C ASP A 257 9.57 12.03 6.28
N PRO A 258 8.74 11.18 6.94
CA PRO A 258 8.76 11.26 8.40
C PRO A 258 10.23 11.16 8.74
N LYS A 259 10.78 12.07 9.57
CA LYS A 259 12.15 11.92 10.08
C LYS A 259 12.23 10.48 10.55
N LEU A 260 12.79 9.60 9.73
CA LEU A 260 12.72 8.18 10.00
C LEU A 260 13.41 8.08 11.33
N VAL A 261 12.70 7.59 12.34
CA VAL A 261 13.35 7.25 13.59
C VAL A 261 14.36 6.18 13.19
N GLN A 262 15.61 6.59 13.06
CA GLN A 262 16.68 5.71 12.65
C GLN A 262 17.03 4.90 13.88
N PHE A 263 17.09 3.59 13.72
CA PHE A 263 17.47 2.68 14.78
C PHE A 263 18.90 2.20 14.58
N CYS A 264 19.62 2.01 15.68
CA CYS A 264 20.93 1.40 15.62
C CYS A 264 20.80 -0.07 15.21
N ALA A 265 21.48 -0.47 14.13
CA ALA A 265 21.42 -1.85 13.62
C ALA A 265 21.97 -2.93 14.58
N ASN A 266 22.57 -2.54 15.71
CA ASN A 266 23.07 -3.48 16.73
C ASN A 266 22.16 -3.56 17.97
N CYS A 267 21.77 -2.41 18.52
CA CYS A 267 21.04 -2.35 19.79
C CYS A 267 19.59 -1.89 19.64
N GLU A 268 19.15 -1.62 18.41
CA GLU A 268 17.80 -1.21 18.04
C GLU A 268 17.31 0.09 18.68
N SER A 269 18.17 0.82 19.41
CA SER A 269 17.82 2.09 20.01
C SER A 269 17.85 3.26 19.02
N THR A 270 17.05 4.28 19.31
CA THR A 270 17.05 5.56 18.57
C THR A 270 18.25 6.44 18.93
N ALA A 271 18.43 7.56 18.21
CA ALA A 271 19.44 8.56 18.54
C ALA A 271 19.16 9.22 19.91
N GLU A 272 17.89 9.50 20.19
CA GLU A 272 17.40 10.09 21.44
C GLU A 272 17.64 9.17 22.64
N GLU A 273 17.31 7.89 22.53
CA GLU A 273 17.51 6.89 23.59
C GLU A 273 19.00 6.68 23.95
N LYS A 274 19.89 6.91 22.98
CA LYS A 274 21.36 6.84 23.18
C LYS A 274 21.99 8.19 23.50
N HIS A 275 21.21 9.25 23.61
CA HIS A 275 21.67 10.62 23.81
C HIS A 275 22.78 11.03 22.83
N VAL A 276 22.61 10.69 21.54
CA VAL A 276 23.52 11.10 20.46
C VAL A 276 22.78 12.00 19.47
N ASP A 277 23.47 13.02 18.93
CA ASP A 277 22.84 13.97 17.99
C ASP A 277 22.27 13.29 16.74
N LYS A 278 22.94 12.24 16.25
CA LYS A 278 22.52 11.44 15.10
C LYS A 278 23.24 10.10 15.07
N LEU A 279 22.58 9.09 14.52
CA LEU A 279 23.22 7.81 14.25
C LEU A 279 24.22 7.95 13.08
N ARG A 280 25.35 7.25 13.17
CA ARG A 280 26.41 7.22 12.16
C ARG A 280 26.16 6.09 11.17
N ARG A 281 26.34 6.37 9.88
CA ARG A 281 26.26 5.33 8.83
C ARG A 281 27.55 4.54 8.76
N CYS A 282 27.48 3.28 8.31
CA CYS A 282 28.66 2.52 7.94
C CYS A 282 29.50 3.31 6.92
N GLY A 283 30.76 3.61 7.23
CA GLY A 283 31.62 4.43 6.35
C GLY A 283 31.95 3.79 4.99
N ARG A 284 31.62 2.51 4.79
CA ARG A 284 31.89 1.78 3.54
C ARG A 284 30.69 1.73 2.60
N CYS A 285 29.54 1.23 3.07
CA CYS A 285 28.35 1.07 2.24
C CYS A 285 27.29 2.16 2.48
N PHE A 286 27.42 2.96 3.54
CA PHE A 286 26.46 3.99 3.95
C PHE A 286 25.02 3.49 4.21
N ILE A 287 24.81 2.18 4.39
CA ILE A 287 23.46 1.60 4.57
C ILE A 287 23.02 1.58 6.05
N PRO A 288 23.61 0.76 6.95
CA PRO A 288 23.12 0.69 8.32
C PRO A 288 23.58 1.88 9.16
N TYR A 289 22.78 2.19 10.17
CA TYR A 289 23.02 3.26 11.15
C TYR A 289 23.47 2.67 12.50
N TYR A 290 24.34 3.38 13.21
CA TYR A 290 24.91 2.97 14.50
C TYR A 290 24.99 4.15 15.46
N CYS A 291 24.68 3.92 16.74
CA CYS A 291 24.85 4.95 17.76
C CYS A 291 26.33 5.22 18.10
N GLY A 292 27.23 4.30 17.75
CA GLY A 292 28.66 4.43 17.99
C GLY A 292 29.49 3.30 17.36
N VAL A 293 30.81 3.45 17.44
CA VAL A 293 31.78 2.48 16.88
C VAL A 293 31.65 1.10 17.52
N GLU A 294 31.31 1.03 18.81
CA GLU A 294 31.13 -0.25 19.51
C GLU A 294 29.97 -1.06 18.94
N CYS A 295 28.82 -0.44 18.73
CA CYS A 295 27.68 -1.08 18.07
C CYS A 295 28.00 -1.46 16.61
N GLN A 296 28.76 -0.62 15.90
CA GLN A 296 29.20 -0.97 14.54
C GLN A 296 30.11 -2.20 14.53
N ARG A 297 31.08 -2.29 15.44
CA ARG A 297 32.00 -3.43 15.56
C ARG A 297 31.27 -4.72 15.95
N ALA A 298 30.34 -4.64 16.91
CA ALA A 298 29.53 -5.77 17.34
C ALA A 298 28.67 -6.33 16.20
N HIS A 299 28.00 -5.46 15.45
CA HIS A 299 27.16 -5.86 14.30
C HIS A 299 27.99 -6.22 13.05
N TYR A 300 29.28 -5.84 12.97
CA TYR A 300 30.09 -5.99 11.76
C TYR A 300 30.19 -7.44 11.27
N LYS A 301 30.22 -8.43 12.18
CA LYS A 301 30.27 -9.86 11.80
C LYS A 301 29.08 -10.26 10.93
N LEU A 302 27.88 -9.79 11.26
CA LEU A 302 26.65 -10.02 10.51
C LEU A 302 26.57 -9.12 9.27
N HIS A 303 27.03 -7.87 9.39
CA HIS A 303 26.94 -6.89 8.30
C HIS A 303 27.95 -7.11 7.17
N LYS A 304 29.14 -7.63 7.47
CA LYS A 304 30.28 -7.78 6.53
C LYS A 304 29.92 -8.38 5.15
N PRO A 305 29.17 -9.49 5.03
CA PRO A 305 28.81 -10.04 3.72
C PRO A 305 28.00 -9.04 2.87
N TYR A 306 26.98 -8.41 3.46
CA TYR A 306 26.13 -7.42 2.79
C TYR A 306 26.89 -6.13 2.49
N CYS A 307 27.77 -5.70 3.39
CA CYS A 307 28.59 -4.50 3.21
C CYS A 307 29.50 -4.58 1.97
N ARG A 308 30.02 -5.78 1.66
CA ARG A 308 30.86 -6.01 0.48
C ARG A 308 30.06 -5.95 -0.81
N GLN A 309 28.84 -6.50 -0.80
CA GLN A 309 27.94 -6.51 -1.95
C GLN A 309 27.44 -5.09 -2.28
N ALA A 310 27.12 -4.30 -1.26
CA ALA A 310 26.56 -2.98 -1.43
C ALA A 310 27.58 -1.87 -1.72
N ALA A 311 28.86 -2.06 -1.36
CA ALA A 311 29.92 -1.08 -1.58
C ALA A 311 30.63 -1.27 -2.93
N GLY A 312 29.98 -1.94 -3.87
CA GLY A 312 30.43 -2.13 -5.24
C GLY A 312 30.14 -0.89 -6.08
#